data_AF-A0A828NIS5-F1
#
_entry.id   AF-A0A828NIS5-F1
#
_cell.length_a   1.000
_cell.length_b   1.000
_cell.length_c   1.000
_cell.angle_alpha   90.00
_cell.angle_beta   90.00
_cell.angle_gamma   90.00
#
_symmetry.space_group_name_H-M   'P 1'
#
loop_
_entity.id
_entity.type
_entity.pdbx_description
1 polymer ?
#
loop_
_entity_poly.entity_id
_entity_poly.type
_entity_poly.pdbx_seq_one_letter_code
_entity_poly.pdbx_strand_id
1 'polypeptide(L)'
;MRLTPVYSMVNFINDAHFRRVWRHPKKTINSSQKAWVHYMLQVWGKVNAGDCSPGGAINVIGRLMIRSQWSDDKAKQIESVVMRLYEEDGLRGDELYKKARELVIPQSSFSHIITLAKESDDAAFVERVMVKTFHRESPVRDVAIKRYCYRKCTQDIAMMISYITGADIQYCRKRVVWCEKVLESEMFYAMKRELEKEFPLIAA
;
A
#
# COMPACT_ATOMS: atom_id res chain seq x y z
N MET A 1 -18.93 21.80 -5.74
CA MET A 1 -17.76 20.93 -5.49
C MET A 1 -17.95 20.28 -4.12
N ARG A 2 -18.09 18.95 -4.01
CA ARG A 2 -18.16 18.31 -2.68
C ARG A 2 -16.79 18.43 -2.03
N LEU A 3 -16.72 19.06 -0.85
CA LEU A 3 -15.50 19.13 -0.05
C LEU A 3 -15.04 17.70 0.27
N THR A 4 -13.90 17.28 -0.28
CA THR A 4 -13.37 15.94 0.00
C THR A 4 -12.67 15.93 1.36
N PRO A 5 -12.75 14.84 2.14
CA PRO A 5 -12.24 14.80 3.50
C PRO A 5 -10.78 15.24 3.67
N VAL A 6 -9.92 14.98 2.69
CA VAL A 6 -8.50 15.38 2.77
C VAL A 6 -8.31 16.89 2.94
N TYR A 7 -9.24 17.72 2.45
CA TYR A 7 -9.13 19.18 2.58
C TYR A 7 -9.28 19.64 4.02
N SER A 8 -9.98 18.89 4.87
CA SER A 8 -10.10 19.18 6.31
C SER A 8 -8.78 19.02 7.07
N MET A 9 -7.77 18.37 6.46
CA MET A 9 -6.51 18.09 7.13
C MET A 9 -5.73 19.35 7.54
N VAL A 10 -6.01 20.49 6.89
CA VAL A 10 -5.39 21.77 7.23
C VAL A 10 -5.75 22.25 8.63
N ASN A 11 -6.87 21.78 9.17
CA ASN A 11 -7.37 22.13 10.52
C ASN A 11 -6.61 21.42 11.64
N PHE A 12 -5.82 20.39 11.34
CA PHE A 12 -5.00 19.71 12.36
C PHE A 12 -3.67 20.43 12.57
N ILE A 13 -3.42 20.81 13.82
CA ILE A 13 -2.21 21.51 14.27
C ILE A 13 -0.93 20.66 14.04
N ASN A 14 -0.96 19.40 14.49
CA ASN A 14 0.16 18.46 14.39
C ASN A 14 -0.34 17.02 14.17
N ASP A 15 0.57 16.10 13.83
CA ASP A 15 0.26 14.68 13.58
C ASP A 15 -0.41 14.01 14.79
N ALA A 16 0.01 14.37 16.01
CA ALA A 16 -0.57 13.83 17.23
C ALA A 16 -2.03 14.26 17.43
N HIS A 17 -2.37 15.51 17.11
CA HIS A 17 -3.75 16.00 17.13
C HIS A 17 -4.62 15.25 16.11
N PHE A 18 -4.14 15.13 14.87
CA PHE A 18 -4.81 14.36 13.82
C PHE A 18 -5.09 12.91 14.25
N ARG A 19 -4.07 12.21 14.75
CA ARG A 19 -4.17 10.83 15.23
C ARG A 19 -5.15 10.68 16.38
N ARG A 20 -5.18 11.64 17.31
CA ARG A 20 -6.11 11.62 18.44
C ARG A 20 -7.56 11.73 18.00
N VAL A 21 -7.86 12.69 17.12
CA VAL A 21 -9.24 12.92 16.62
C VAL A 21 -9.76 11.70 15.87
N TRP A 22 -8.93 11.08 15.05
CA TRP A 22 -9.30 9.89 14.26
C TRP A 22 -9.00 8.55 14.97
N ARG A 23 -8.57 8.58 16.23
CA ARG A 23 -8.25 7.41 17.06
C ARG A 23 -7.26 6.44 16.38
N HIS A 24 -6.25 6.98 15.69
CA HIS A 24 -5.18 6.23 15.06
C HIS A 24 -3.98 6.09 16.00
N PRO A 25 -3.82 4.96 16.72
CA PRO A 25 -2.66 4.77 17.59
C PRO A 25 -1.36 4.86 16.79
N LYS A 26 -0.30 5.32 17.44
CA LYS A 26 1.02 5.34 16.82
C LYS A 26 1.52 3.90 16.71
N LYS A 27 1.61 3.40 15.48
CA LYS A 27 2.14 2.08 15.14
C LYS A 27 3.34 2.25 14.23
N THR A 28 4.36 1.42 14.42
CA THR A 28 5.60 1.44 13.62
C THR A 28 5.66 0.20 12.76
N ILE A 29 6.04 0.38 11.50
CA ILE A 29 6.32 -0.71 10.57
C ILE A 29 7.73 -0.53 10.01
N ASN A 30 8.39 -1.62 9.66
CA ASN A 30 9.72 -1.59 9.02
C ASN A 30 9.61 -1.39 7.49
N SER A 31 10.76 -1.26 6.83
CA SER A 31 10.84 -1.00 5.38
C SER A 31 10.21 -2.11 4.54
N SER A 32 10.41 -3.37 4.90
CA SER A 32 9.89 -4.53 4.18
C SER A 32 8.35 -4.63 4.33
N GLN A 33 7.83 -4.37 5.53
CA GLN A 33 6.39 -4.27 5.81
C GLN A 33 5.75 -3.12 5.01
N LYS A 34 6.41 -1.96 4.96
CA LYS A 34 5.95 -0.82 4.17
C LYS A 34 5.94 -1.14 2.66
N ALA A 35 6.97 -1.81 2.16
CA ALA A 35 7.05 -2.25 0.77
C ALA A 35 5.89 -3.19 0.40
N TRP A 36 5.57 -4.14 1.29
CA TRP A 36 4.43 -5.03 1.13
C TRP A 36 3.10 -4.27 1.07
N VAL A 37 2.84 -3.36 2.02
CA VAL A 37 1.60 -2.55 2.01
C VAL A 37 1.50 -1.69 0.76
N HIS A 38 2.59 -1.08 0.31
CA HIS A 38 2.59 -0.29 -0.92
C HIS A 38 2.22 -1.14 -2.13
N TYR A 39 2.72 -2.37 -2.22
CA TYR A 39 2.35 -3.29 -3.28
C TYR A 39 0.86 -3.67 -3.22
N MET A 40 0.34 -4.05 -2.05
CA MET A 40 -1.09 -4.37 -1.87
C MET A 40 -1.98 -3.21 -2.34
N LEU A 41 -1.64 -1.98 -1.95
CA LEU A 41 -2.37 -0.78 -2.34
C LEU A 41 -2.21 -0.44 -3.83
N GLN A 42 -1.08 -0.78 -4.45
CA GLN A 42 -0.87 -0.62 -5.90
C GLN A 42 -1.72 -1.60 -6.71
N VAL A 43 -1.82 -2.85 -6.27
CA VAL A 43 -2.69 -3.88 -6.88
C VAL A 43 -4.16 -3.44 -6.77
N TRP A 44 -4.59 -3.06 -5.56
CA TRP A 44 -5.91 -2.49 -5.32
C TRP A 44 -6.21 -1.27 -6.19
N GLY A 45 -5.28 -0.31 -6.27
CA GLY A 45 -5.41 0.88 -7.09
C GLY A 45 -5.40 0.59 -8.59
N LYS A 46 -4.72 -0.47 -9.05
CA LYS A 46 -4.72 -0.91 -10.46
C LYS A 46 -6.09 -1.46 -10.86
N VAL A 47 -6.71 -2.27 -10.00
CA VAL A 47 -8.03 -2.85 -10.27
C VAL A 47 -9.15 -1.81 -10.14
N ASN A 48 -9.03 -0.87 -9.19
CA ASN A 48 -10.04 0.18 -8.95
C ASN A 48 -9.76 1.51 -9.66
N ALA A 49 -8.71 1.59 -10.48
CA ALA A 49 -8.47 2.74 -11.35
C ALA A 49 -9.43 2.70 -12.55
N GLY A 50 -9.93 3.86 -12.97
CA GLY A 50 -10.51 3.99 -14.30
C GLY A 50 -9.45 3.76 -15.39
N ASP A 51 -9.88 3.20 -16.52
CA ASP A 51 -9.12 2.78 -17.71
C ASP A 51 -7.86 3.60 -18.07
N CYS A 52 -7.88 4.93 -17.92
CA CYS A 52 -6.97 5.80 -18.68
C CYS A 52 -5.66 6.24 -17.98
N SER A 53 -5.08 5.52 -17.00
CA SER A 53 -3.82 5.96 -16.35
C SER A 53 -2.66 4.95 -16.46
N PRO A 54 -1.44 5.38 -16.85
CA PRO A 54 -0.30 4.48 -16.97
C PRO A 54 0.05 3.82 -15.63
N GLY A 55 0.40 2.53 -15.68
CA GLY A 55 0.74 1.74 -14.50
C GLY A 55 1.95 2.33 -13.76
N GLY A 56 1.82 2.55 -12.45
CA GLY A 56 2.94 2.96 -11.60
C GLY A 56 3.96 1.83 -11.41
N ALA A 57 5.20 2.19 -11.06
CA ALA A 57 6.26 1.22 -10.77
C ALA A 57 5.87 0.30 -9.59
N ILE A 58 5.91 -1.01 -9.84
CA ILE A 58 5.53 -2.05 -8.88
C ILE A 58 6.76 -2.49 -8.09
N ASN A 59 6.69 -2.48 -6.76
CA ASN A 59 7.80 -2.91 -5.90
C ASN A 59 8.02 -4.43 -5.97
N VAL A 60 9.21 -4.87 -6.38
CA VAL A 60 9.58 -6.29 -6.53
C VAL A 60 9.49 -7.08 -5.22
N ILE A 61 9.94 -6.50 -4.10
CA ILE A 61 9.89 -7.16 -2.78
C ILE A 61 8.44 -7.42 -2.39
N GLY A 62 7.59 -6.40 -2.48
CA GLY A 62 6.16 -6.53 -2.17
C GLY A 62 5.46 -7.55 -3.08
N ARG A 63 5.83 -7.60 -4.36
CA ARG A 63 5.31 -8.56 -5.36
C ARG A 63 5.66 -10.01 -5.05
N LEU A 64 6.82 -10.26 -4.44
CA LEU A 64 7.24 -11.60 -4.01
C LEU A 64 6.55 -12.03 -2.71
N MET A 65 6.24 -11.08 -1.84
CA MET A 65 5.67 -11.33 -0.52
C MET A 65 4.18 -11.74 -0.52
N ILE A 66 3.41 -11.51 -1.59
CA ILE A 66 2.02 -11.99 -1.69
C ILE A 66 1.91 -13.52 -1.76
N ARG A 67 2.96 -14.19 -2.26
CA ARG A 67 2.89 -15.61 -2.66
C ARG A 67 3.29 -16.59 -1.57
N SER A 68 3.87 -16.10 -0.48
CA SER A 68 4.28 -16.89 0.68
C SER A 68 3.44 -16.43 1.87
N GLN A 69 3.15 -17.34 2.81
CA GLN A 69 2.62 -16.92 4.11
C GLN A 69 3.54 -15.83 4.67
N TRP A 70 2.94 -14.69 5.06
CA TRP A 70 3.71 -13.57 5.59
C TRP A 70 4.36 -14.01 6.91
N SER A 71 5.68 -14.17 6.88
CA SER A 71 6.49 -14.38 8.08
C SER A 71 7.73 -13.49 8.00
N ASP A 72 8.21 -13.03 9.15
CA ASP A 72 9.40 -12.16 9.21
C ASP A 72 10.63 -12.87 8.62
N ASP A 73 10.74 -14.19 8.75
CA ASP A 73 11.84 -14.96 8.18
C ASP A 73 11.77 -15.05 6.65
N LYS A 74 10.56 -15.24 6.09
CA LYS A 74 10.36 -15.20 4.64
C LYS A 74 10.60 -13.81 4.06
N ALA A 75 10.21 -12.77 4.80
CA ALA A 75 10.50 -11.39 4.40
C ALA A 75 12.01 -11.12 4.30
N LYS A 76 12.78 -11.53 5.31
CA LYS A 76 14.26 -11.41 5.30
C LYS A 76 14.90 -12.21 4.17
N GLN A 77 14.41 -13.43 3.90
CA GLN A 77 14.88 -14.26 2.80
C GLN A 77 14.65 -13.59 1.44
N ILE A 78 13.46 -13.01 1.23
CA ILE A 78 13.14 -12.29 -0.02
C ILE A 78 14.02 -11.05 -0.15
N GLU A 79 14.15 -10.27 0.92
CA GLU A 79 14.95 -9.05 0.93
C GLU A 79 16.43 -9.33 0.61
N SER A 80 17.03 -10.36 1.22
CA SER A 80 18.42 -10.73 0.96
C SER A 80 18.64 -11.18 -0.49
N VAL A 81 17.74 -11.99 -1.04
CA VAL A 81 17.83 -12.45 -2.44
C VAL A 81 17.69 -11.28 -3.41
N VAL A 82 16.71 -10.39 -3.19
CA VAL A 82 16.48 -9.24 -4.07
C VAL A 82 17.63 -8.24 -4.01
N MET A 83 18.15 -7.93 -2.82
CA MET A 83 19.27 -7.00 -2.67
C MET A 83 20.53 -7.56 -3.33
N ARG A 84 20.84 -8.85 -3.12
CA ARG A 84 21.96 -9.51 -3.79
C ARG A 84 21.87 -9.43 -5.31
N LEU A 85 20.71 -9.76 -5.89
CA LEU A 85 20.50 -9.68 -7.35
C LEU A 85 20.53 -8.23 -7.88
N TYR A 86 20.15 -7.26 -7.06
CA TYR A 86 20.20 -5.86 -7.43
C TYR A 86 21.64 -5.32 -7.42
N GLU A 87 22.42 -5.67 -6.40
CA GLU A 87 23.78 -5.15 -6.18
C GLU A 87 24.84 -5.91 -6.99
N GLU A 88 24.80 -7.24 -6.98
CA GLU A 88 25.82 -8.08 -7.62
C GLU A 88 25.53 -8.29 -9.11
N ASP A 89 24.27 -8.59 -9.47
CA ASP A 89 23.89 -8.90 -10.86
C ASP A 89 23.38 -7.67 -11.64
N GLY A 90 23.23 -6.52 -10.99
CA GLY A 90 22.75 -5.28 -11.62
C GLY A 90 21.31 -5.34 -12.15
N LEU A 91 20.53 -6.36 -11.77
CA LEU A 91 19.19 -6.58 -12.33
C LEU A 91 18.18 -5.55 -11.84
N ARG A 92 17.22 -5.19 -12.71
CA ARG A 92 16.19 -4.19 -12.43
C ARG A 92 14.81 -4.66 -12.90
N GLY A 93 13.76 -4.04 -12.37
CA GLY A 93 12.38 -4.20 -12.85
C GLY A 93 11.90 -5.65 -12.92
N ASP A 94 11.31 -6.02 -14.06
CA ASP A 94 10.73 -7.36 -14.26
C ASP A 94 11.76 -8.49 -14.35
N GLU A 95 12.99 -8.20 -14.81
CA GLU A 95 14.08 -9.19 -14.84
C GLU A 95 14.51 -9.58 -13.43
N LEU A 96 14.69 -8.58 -12.57
CA LEU A 96 14.95 -8.78 -11.14
C LEU A 96 13.83 -9.58 -10.49
N TYR A 97 12.57 -9.26 -10.80
CA TYR A 97 11.43 -10.00 -10.27
C TYR A 97 11.43 -11.46 -10.71
N LYS A 98 11.63 -11.75 -12.00
CA LYS A 98 11.65 -13.12 -12.51
C LYS A 98 12.73 -13.94 -11.84
N LYS A 99 13.98 -13.46 -11.84
CA LYS A 99 15.12 -14.20 -11.25
C LYS A 99 15.00 -14.37 -9.74
N ALA A 100 14.57 -13.32 -9.02
CA ALA A 100 14.31 -13.41 -7.58
C ALA A 100 13.19 -14.41 -7.26
N ARG A 101 12.13 -14.42 -8.08
CA ARG A 101 11.02 -15.36 -7.93
C ARG A 101 11.46 -16.81 -8.10
N GLU A 102 12.29 -17.11 -9.10
CA GLU A 102 12.81 -18.46 -9.33
C GLU A 102 13.62 -18.98 -8.14
N LEU A 103 14.36 -18.10 -7.46
CA LEU A 103 15.16 -18.45 -6.29
C LEU A 103 14.34 -18.59 -5.00
N VAL A 104 13.24 -17.85 -4.88
CA VAL A 104 12.42 -17.81 -3.66
C VAL A 104 11.27 -18.83 -3.70
N ILE A 105 10.67 -19.08 -4.87
CA ILE A 105 9.44 -19.86 -5.02
C ILE A 105 9.71 -21.13 -5.85
N PRO A 106 9.44 -22.35 -5.34
CA PRO A 106 9.56 -23.58 -6.10
C PRO A 106 8.68 -23.56 -7.37
N GLN A 107 9.27 -23.94 -8.50
CA GLN A 107 8.66 -23.87 -9.83
C GLN A 107 7.39 -24.73 -9.92
N SER A 108 6.26 -24.10 -10.23
CA SER A 108 5.07 -24.81 -10.74
C SER A 108 4.47 -24.05 -11.93
N SER A 109 4.21 -24.82 -12.99
CA SER A 109 4.12 -24.37 -14.39
C SER A 109 2.78 -23.74 -14.80
N PHE A 110 1.83 -23.54 -13.87
CA PHE A 110 0.47 -23.03 -14.16
C PHE A 110 0.26 -21.55 -13.77
N SER A 111 1.33 -20.81 -13.55
CA SER A 111 1.29 -19.63 -12.68
C SER A 111 0.66 -18.36 -13.27
N HIS A 112 0.61 -18.15 -14.58
CA HIS A 112 0.24 -16.83 -15.16
C HIS A 112 -1.28 -16.54 -15.12
N ILE A 113 -2.13 -17.48 -15.50
CA ILE A 113 -3.61 -17.32 -15.46
C ILE A 113 -4.09 -17.25 -14.00
N ILE A 114 -3.47 -18.04 -13.11
CA ILE A 114 -3.67 -17.97 -11.66
C ILE A 114 -3.24 -16.60 -11.10
N THR A 115 -2.19 -15.97 -11.65
CA THR A 115 -1.68 -14.68 -11.14
C THR A 115 -2.70 -13.55 -11.36
N LEU A 116 -3.36 -13.48 -12.51
CA LEU A 116 -4.33 -12.42 -12.79
C LEU A 116 -5.60 -12.58 -11.94
N ALA A 117 -6.11 -13.81 -11.80
CA ALA A 117 -7.23 -14.10 -10.91
C ALA A 117 -6.92 -13.76 -9.45
N LYS A 118 -5.71 -14.10 -8.98
CA LYS A 118 -5.25 -13.77 -7.62
C LYS A 118 -5.03 -12.27 -7.39
N GLU A 119 -4.52 -11.51 -8.38
CA GLU A 119 -4.41 -10.04 -8.25
C GLU A 119 -5.79 -9.38 -8.06
N SER A 120 -6.83 -9.93 -8.69
CA SER A 120 -8.22 -9.51 -8.47
C SER A 120 -8.71 -9.85 -7.06
N ASP A 121 -8.41 -11.04 -6.55
CA ASP A 121 -8.75 -11.47 -5.19
C ASP A 121 -8.03 -10.61 -4.13
N ASP A 122 -6.74 -10.31 -4.34
CA ASP A 122 -5.94 -9.43 -3.49
C ASP A 122 -6.51 -8.00 -3.48
N ALA A 123 -6.91 -7.47 -4.63
CA ALA A 123 -7.55 -6.16 -4.72
C ALA A 123 -8.89 -6.12 -3.96
N ALA A 124 -9.71 -7.17 -4.12
CA ALA A 124 -10.97 -7.29 -3.39
C ALA A 124 -10.74 -7.43 -1.87
N PHE A 125 -9.71 -8.17 -1.46
CA PHE A 125 -9.29 -8.26 -0.06
C PHE A 125 -8.90 -6.89 0.50
N VAL A 126 -8.05 -6.12 -0.21
CA VAL A 126 -7.65 -4.78 0.20
C VAL A 126 -8.84 -3.84 0.30
N GLU A 127 -9.79 -3.87 -0.64
CA GLU A 127 -11.02 -3.04 -0.56
C GLU A 127 -11.83 -3.37 0.69
N ARG A 128 -12.06 -4.66 0.99
CA ARG A 128 -12.76 -5.08 2.21
C ARG A 128 -12.05 -4.58 3.47
N VAL A 129 -10.73 -4.74 3.56
CA VAL A 129 -9.94 -4.28 4.70
C VAL A 129 -9.97 -2.76 4.81
N MET A 130 -9.84 -2.03 3.70
CA MET A 130 -9.87 -0.56 3.64
C MET A 130 -11.19 -0.01 4.18
N VAL A 131 -12.33 -0.54 3.70
CA VAL A 131 -13.68 -0.12 4.12
C VAL A 131 -13.93 -0.42 5.60
N LYS A 132 -13.44 -1.56 6.10
CA LYS A 132 -13.55 -1.95 7.51
C LYS A 132 -12.68 -1.09 8.42
N THR A 133 -11.50 -0.69 7.94
CA THR A 133 -10.50 0.02 8.75
C THR A 133 -10.75 1.52 8.79
N PHE A 134 -11.19 2.12 7.68
CA PHE A 134 -11.36 3.56 7.57
C PHE A 134 -12.80 3.96 7.26
N HIS A 135 -13.32 4.88 8.07
CA HIS A 135 -14.60 5.53 7.81
C HIS A 135 -14.61 6.18 6.42
N ARG A 136 -15.78 6.27 5.79
CA ARG A 136 -15.96 6.88 4.46
C ARG A 136 -15.45 8.32 4.40
N GLU A 137 -15.59 9.05 5.49
CA GLU A 137 -15.15 10.44 5.63
C GLU A 137 -13.72 10.56 6.17
N SER A 138 -12.96 9.46 6.24
CA SER A 138 -11.57 9.52 6.69
C SER A 138 -10.71 10.21 5.63
N PRO A 139 -9.92 11.24 6.00
CA PRO A 139 -8.93 11.83 5.09
C PRO A 139 -7.85 10.83 4.69
N VAL A 140 -7.61 9.79 5.50
CA VAL A 140 -6.66 8.70 5.17
C VAL A 140 -7.16 7.88 3.98
N ARG A 141 -8.45 7.52 4.00
CA ARG A 141 -9.09 6.79 2.90
C ARG A 141 -9.13 7.63 1.63
N ASP A 142 -9.45 8.92 1.75
CA ASP A 142 -9.43 9.83 0.60
C ASP A 142 -8.03 9.96 -0.02
N VAL A 143 -6.98 10.08 0.81
CA VAL A 143 -5.59 10.06 0.32
C VAL A 143 -5.25 8.72 -0.35
N ALA A 144 -5.69 7.58 0.20
CA ALA A 144 -5.47 6.28 -0.43
C ALA A 144 -6.08 6.21 -1.84
N ILE A 145 -7.35 6.63 -1.99
CA ILE A 145 -8.04 6.65 -3.28
C ILE A 145 -7.32 7.56 -4.28
N LYS A 146 -6.99 8.79 -3.86
CA LYS A 146 -6.29 9.74 -4.75
C LYS A 146 -4.91 9.20 -5.17
N ARG A 147 -4.17 8.60 -4.24
CA ARG A 147 -2.80 8.12 -4.48
C ARG A 147 -2.76 6.89 -5.37
N TYR A 148 -3.61 5.90 -5.08
CA TYR A 148 -3.50 4.58 -5.70
C TYR A 148 -4.49 4.38 -6.84
N CYS A 149 -5.73 4.85 -6.72
CA CYS A 149 -6.74 4.72 -7.78
C CYS A 149 -6.65 5.86 -8.81
N TYR A 150 -6.40 7.09 -8.37
CA TYR A 150 -6.26 8.25 -9.28
C TYR A 150 -4.81 8.60 -9.62
N ARG A 151 -3.84 7.79 -9.16
CA ARG A 151 -2.40 7.91 -9.47
C ARG A 151 -1.80 9.28 -9.15
N LYS A 152 -2.34 9.99 -8.16
CA LYS A 152 -1.84 11.31 -7.74
C LYS A 152 -0.65 11.13 -6.81
N CYS A 153 0.46 11.80 -7.11
CA CYS A 153 1.59 11.79 -6.17
C CYS A 153 1.29 12.67 -4.95
N THR A 154 2.13 12.56 -3.92
CA THR A 154 2.01 13.37 -2.69
C THR A 154 1.96 14.87 -3.00
N GLN A 155 2.73 15.33 -4.00
CA GLN A 155 2.74 16.73 -4.42
C GLN A 155 1.43 17.13 -5.12
N ASP A 156 0.86 16.28 -5.98
CA ASP A 156 -0.43 16.56 -6.63
C ASP A 156 -1.54 16.74 -5.59
N ILE A 157 -1.60 15.83 -4.62
CA ILE A 157 -2.61 15.91 -3.53
C ILE A 157 -2.39 17.18 -2.71
N ALA A 158 -1.13 17.53 -2.40
CA ALA A 158 -0.82 18.76 -1.68
C ALA A 158 -1.25 20.01 -2.47
N MET A 159 -1.04 20.05 -3.79
CA MET A 159 -1.50 21.15 -4.66
C MET A 159 -3.01 21.28 -4.66
N MET A 160 -3.74 20.16 -4.71
CA MET A 160 -5.20 20.17 -4.61
C MET A 160 -5.68 20.74 -3.27
N ILE A 161 -5.05 20.39 -2.15
CA ILE A 161 -5.40 20.96 -0.84
C ILE A 161 -5.11 22.47 -0.84
N SER A 162 -3.91 22.87 -1.24
CA SER A 162 -3.47 24.27 -1.25
C SER A 162 -4.38 25.14 -2.10
N TYR A 163 -4.76 24.69 -3.30
CA TYR A 163 -5.66 25.40 -4.20
C TYR A 163 -7.06 25.64 -3.57
N ILE A 164 -7.59 24.66 -2.84
CA ILE A 164 -8.94 24.73 -2.27
C ILE A 164 -8.97 25.48 -0.94
N THR A 165 -7.95 25.35 -0.10
CA THR A 165 -7.95 25.92 1.25
C THR A 165 -7.16 27.23 1.34
N GLY A 166 -6.41 27.61 0.29
CA GLY A 166 -5.49 28.75 0.30
C GLY A 166 -4.26 28.56 1.21
N ALA A 167 -4.02 27.34 1.71
CA ALA A 167 -2.92 27.07 2.64
C ALA A 167 -1.59 26.86 1.89
N ASP A 168 -0.48 27.13 2.57
CA ASP A 168 0.88 26.91 2.05
C ASP A 168 1.09 25.46 1.57
N ILE A 169 1.77 25.29 0.44
CA ILE A 169 2.00 23.98 -0.19
C ILE A 169 2.85 23.01 0.65
N GLN A 170 3.88 23.50 1.35
CA GLN A 170 4.70 22.69 2.26
C GLN A 170 3.90 22.28 3.49
N TYR A 171 3.03 23.18 3.97
CA TYR A 171 2.08 22.87 5.03
C TYR A 171 1.12 21.74 4.60
N CYS A 172 0.54 21.84 3.40
CA CYS A 172 -0.32 20.81 2.81
C CYS A 172 0.40 19.48 2.60
N ARG A 173 1.63 19.50 2.09
CA ARG A 173 2.44 18.29 1.88
C ARG A 173 2.66 17.51 3.18
N LYS A 174 2.93 18.21 4.29
CA LYS A 174 3.04 17.57 5.61
C LYS A 174 1.76 16.82 6.00
N ARG A 175 0.58 17.37 5.67
CA ARG A 175 -0.71 16.73 5.95
C ARG A 175 -0.94 15.46 5.16
N VAL A 176 -0.58 15.47 3.87
CA VAL A 176 -0.63 14.25 3.03
C VAL A 176 0.28 13.17 3.61
N VAL A 177 1.51 13.53 4.02
CA VAL A 177 2.46 12.58 4.63
C VAL A 177 1.93 11.99 5.94
N TRP A 178 1.17 12.73 6.75
CA TRP A 178 0.55 12.17 7.94
C TRP A 178 -0.50 11.11 7.60
N CYS A 179 -1.35 11.39 6.62
CA CYS A 179 -2.30 10.41 6.11
C CYS A 179 -1.59 9.16 5.56
N GLU A 180 -0.52 9.33 4.77
CA GLU A 180 0.25 8.21 4.22
C GLU A 180 0.87 7.34 5.34
N LYS A 181 1.44 7.94 6.39
CA LYS A 181 1.98 7.19 7.53
C LYS A 181 0.91 6.40 8.29
N VAL A 182 -0.27 6.99 8.49
CA VAL A 182 -1.40 6.29 9.11
C VAL A 182 -1.89 5.17 8.21
N LEU A 183 -2.06 5.44 6.91
CA LEU A 183 -2.49 4.46 5.92
C LEU A 183 -1.59 3.23 5.93
N GLU A 184 -0.28 3.44 5.80
CA GLU A 184 0.73 2.39 5.75
C GLU A 184 0.67 1.49 7.00
N SER A 185 0.66 2.11 8.18
CA SER A 185 0.68 1.36 9.44
C SER A 185 -0.65 0.67 9.75
N GLU A 186 -1.79 1.35 9.62
CA GLU A 186 -3.10 0.73 9.89
C GLU A 186 -3.43 -0.39 8.90
N MET A 187 -3.15 -0.20 7.61
CA MET A 187 -3.39 -1.24 6.60
C MET A 187 -2.50 -2.46 6.83
N PHE A 188 -1.23 -2.29 7.23
CA PHE A 188 -0.37 -3.42 7.57
C PHE A 188 -1.01 -4.32 8.65
N TYR A 189 -1.31 -3.74 9.81
CA TYR A 189 -1.85 -4.50 10.94
C TYR A 189 -3.29 -4.99 10.68
N ALA A 190 -4.09 -4.24 9.94
CA ALA A 190 -5.43 -4.68 9.58
C ALA A 190 -5.40 -5.89 8.64
N MET A 191 -4.62 -5.83 7.55
CA MET A 191 -4.48 -6.95 6.63
C MET A 191 -3.85 -8.17 7.32
N LYS A 192 -2.81 -7.98 8.13
CA LYS A 192 -2.19 -9.06 8.90
C LYS A 192 -3.20 -9.80 9.78
N ARG A 193 -4.04 -9.07 10.53
CA ARG A 193 -5.07 -9.68 11.39
C ARG A 193 -6.15 -10.41 10.61
N GLU A 194 -6.54 -9.92 9.43
CA GLU A 194 -7.54 -10.61 8.62
C GLU A 194 -6.97 -11.87 7.98
N LEU A 195 -5.71 -11.83 7.52
CA LEU A 195 -4.99 -13.03 7.08
C LEU A 195 -4.93 -14.06 8.21
N GLU A 196 -4.50 -13.67 9.42
CA GLU A 196 -4.45 -14.53 10.62
C GLU A 196 -5.78 -15.21 10.97
N LYS A 197 -6.93 -14.59 10.67
CA LYS A 197 -8.27 -15.19 10.90
C LYS A 197 -8.66 -16.22 9.85
N GLU A 198 -8.14 -16.12 8.64
CA GLU A 198 -8.39 -17.10 7.58
C GLU A 198 -7.60 -18.40 7.82
N PHE A 199 -6.49 -18.36 8.58
CA PHE A 199 -5.69 -19.54 8.94
C PHE A 199 -6.43 -20.65 9.72
N PRO A 200 -7.15 -20.39 10.81
CA PRO A 200 -7.85 -21.44 11.55
C PRO A 200 -8.99 -22.11 10.77
N LEU A 201 -9.46 -21.52 9.66
CA LEU A 201 -10.54 -22.07 8.84
C LEU A 201 -10.05 -23.03 7.75
N ILE A 202 -8.76 -23.03 7.43
CA ILE A 202 -8.16 -23.92 6.40
C ILE A 202 -7.55 -25.18 7.04
N ALA A 203 -7.30 -25.15 8.35
CA ALA A 203 -6.73 -26.27 9.11
C ALA A 203 -7.77 -27.11 9.89
N ALA A 204 -9.06 -26.86 9.68
CA ALA A 204 -10.19 -27.61 10.24
C ALA A 204 -10.99 -28.26 9.10
#